data_AF-A0A5R1YPA8-F1
#
_entry.id   AF-A0A5R1YPA8-F1
#
_cell.length_a   1.000
_cell.length_b   1.000
_cell.length_c   1.000
_cell.angle_alpha   90.00
_cell.angle_beta   90.00
_cell.angle_gamma   90.00
#
_symmetry.space_group_name_H-M   'P 1'
#
loop_
_entity.id
_entity.type
_entity.pdbx_description
1 polymer ?
#
loop_
_entity_poly.entity_id
_entity_poly.type
_entity_poly.pdbx_seq_one_letter_code
_entity_poly.pdbx_strand_id
1 'polypeptide(L)'
;MKPQIYHVDAFTSAPFRGNSAGVVLHADTLSDAQMQLIARELRHSETAFLLKSEESDVRIRYFTPTVEVPICGHATVAAHYVRATVLGLGNTTVWQTSLAGRHRVEIHAEHNDYRITLEQSQPSFEPPLVGEIRAAIITALNLTEDDIVPGAPIQVASTGHAKVMILLKPDVDIDALSPNLVALTAISQQIGCNGFFPFQIRPGKNETDGRMFSPAIGIVEDPVTGNANGPMGAWLVHHGLMAHDGKTLQIQGHQGRALGKEGTVDVTVTIRDNQPENVTISGQAVILFHAEWAITF
;
A
#
# COMPACT_ATOMS: atom_id res chain seq x y z
N MET A 1 -5.32 26.90 14.17
CA MET A 1 -6.26 25.93 14.76
C MET A 1 -5.44 24.96 15.60
N LYS A 2 -6.01 24.39 16.66
CA LYS A 2 -5.29 23.37 17.44
C LYS A 2 -5.10 22.12 16.58
N PRO A 3 -3.94 21.44 16.68
CA PRO A 3 -3.76 20.14 16.02
C PRO A 3 -4.86 19.16 16.47
N GLN A 4 -5.30 18.31 15.55
CA GLN A 4 -6.24 17.23 15.81
C GLN A 4 -5.63 15.90 15.38
N ILE A 5 -5.98 14.83 16.08
CA ILE A 5 -5.58 13.46 15.76
C ILE A 5 -6.81 12.64 15.36
N TYR A 6 -6.65 11.83 14.34
CA TYR A 6 -7.63 10.85 13.87
C TYR A 6 -6.96 9.48 13.83
N HIS A 7 -7.68 8.46 14.29
CA HIS A 7 -7.33 7.06 14.09
C HIS A 7 -8.23 6.50 13.00
N VAL A 8 -7.63 6.02 11.91
CA VAL A 8 -8.34 5.61 10.71
C VAL A 8 -7.88 4.23 10.29
N ASP A 9 -8.82 3.33 10.00
CA ASP A 9 -8.55 2.08 9.31
C ASP A 9 -8.76 2.29 7.81
N ALA A 10 -7.70 2.22 7.01
CA ALA A 10 -7.75 2.41 5.56
C ALA A 10 -7.92 1.08 4.80
N PHE A 11 -8.39 1.17 3.56
CA PHE A 11 -8.71 0.02 2.69
C PHE A 11 -9.79 -0.90 3.27
N THR A 12 -10.67 -0.34 4.09
CA THR A 12 -11.82 -1.04 4.67
C THR A 12 -12.89 -0.02 5.09
N SER A 13 -14.13 -0.47 5.18
CA SER A 13 -15.23 0.24 5.85
C SER A 13 -15.60 -0.40 7.19
N ALA A 14 -14.98 -1.54 7.54
CA ALA A 14 -15.23 -2.25 8.79
C ALA A 14 -14.23 -1.80 9.86
N PRO A 15 -14.71 -1.32 11.04
CA PRO A 15 -13.83 -0.99 12.16
C PRO A 15 -12.93 -2.16 12.56
N PHE A 16 -11.70 -1.83 12.96
CA PHE A 16 -10.66 -2.77 13.42
C PHE A 16 -10.13 -3.71 12.35
N ARG A 17 -10.40 -3.43 11.07
CA ARG A 17 -9.90 -4.17 9.90
C ARG A 17 -8.99 -3.26 9.05
N GLY A 18 -8.59 -3.71 7.86
CA GLY A 18 -7.73 -2.93 6.97
C GLY A 18 -6.37 -2.56 7.59
N ASN A 19 -5.80 -1.44 7.16
CA ASN A 19 -4.51 -0.95 7.63
C ASN A 19 -4.65 0.38 8.39
N SER A 20 -4.32 0.38 9.68
CA SER A 20 -4.52 1.54 10.55
C SER A 20 -3.45 2.61 10.31
N ALA A 21 -3.88 3.87 10.19
CA ALA A 21 -2.99 5.03 10.17
C ALA A 21 -3.45 6.11 11.14
N GLY A 22 -2.47 6.83 11.68
CA GLY A 22 -2.71 8.10 12.36
C GLY A 22 -2.80 9.23 11.33
N VAL A 23 -3.74 10.16 11.52
CA VAL A 23 -3.81 11.38 10.71
C VAL A 23 -3.83 12.60 11.62
N VAL A 24 -2.84 13.48 11.46
CA VAL A 24 -2.74 14.73 12.22
C VAL A 24 -3.07 15.90 11.31
N LEU A 25 -4.17 16.59 11.60
CA LEU A 25 -4.56 17.82 10.92
C LEU A 25 -3.88 19.04 11.56
N HIS A 26 -3.68 20.08 10.76
CA HIS A 26 -3.09 21.36 11.19
C HIS A 26 -1.67 21.21 11.77
N ALA A 27 -0.84 20.42 11.09
CA ALA A 27 0.52 20.11 11.54
C ALA A 27 1.56 21.20 11.23
N ASP A 28 1.15 22.37 10.71
CA ASP A 28 2.03 23.45 10.24
C ASP A 28 3.01 23.96 11.30
N THR A 29 2.63 23.90 12.58
CA THR A 29 3.44 24.42 13.70
C THR A 29 4.31 23.35 14.37
N LEU A 30 4.22 22.10 13.93
CA LEU A 30 5.00 20.99 14.49
C LEU A 30 6.38 20.95 13.84
N SER A 31 7.41 20.76 14.65
CA SER A 31 8.77 20.44 14.19
C SER A 31 8.88 18.96 13.79
N ASP A 32 9.91 18.64 13.01
CA ASP A 32 10.24 17.27 12.59
C ASP A 32 10.37 16.32 13.79
N ALA A 33 11.02 16.78 14.87
CA ALA A 33 11.16 16.01 16.09
C ALA A 33 9.82 15.74 16.78
N GLN A 34 8.91 16.73 16.81
CA GLN A 34 7.57 16.55 17.36
C GLN A 34 6.73 15.58 16.50
N MET A 35 6.77 15.70 15.17
CA MET A 35 6.08 14.75 14.28
C MET A 35 6.57 13.32 14.50
N GLN A 36 7.89 13.12 14.60
CA GLN A 36 8.48 11.82 14.89
C GLN A 36 8.07 11.27 16.26
N LEU A 37 8.06 12.12 17.30
CA LEU A 37 7.62 11.73 18.64
C LEU A 37 6.14 11.34 18.67
N ILE A 38 5.29 12.09 17.96
CA ILE A 38 3.86 11.78 17.84
C ILE A 38 3.66 10.45 17.11
N ALA A 39 4.31 10.23 15.97
CA ALA A 39 4.22 8.98 15.24
C ALA A 39 4.67 7.78 16.11
N ARG A 40 5.74 7.97 16.89
CA ARG A 40 6.22 6.98 17.86
C ARG A 40 5.20 6.70 18.96
N GLU A 41 4.49 7.71 19.46
CA GLU A 41 3.47 7.56 20.50
C GLU A 41 2.25 6.78 19.99
N LEU A 42 1.80 7.11 18.77
CA LEU A 42 0.62 6.51 18.17
C LEU A 42 0.83 5.06 17.73
N ARG A 43 2.06 4.68 17.37
CA ARG A 43 2.47 3.30 17.02
C ARG A 43 1.70 2.67 15.85
N HIS A 44 1.12 3.48 14.98
CA HIS A 44 0.71 3.02 13.65
C HIS A 44 1.95 2.68 12.81
N SER A 45 1.78 1.89 11.74
CA SER A 45 2.85 1.69 10.76
C SER A 45 3.30 3.03 10.19
N GLU A 46 2.34 3.92 9.89
CA GLU A 46 2.57 5.29 9.49
C GLU A 46 1.54 6.26 10.10
N THR A 47 2.00 7.48 10.38
CA THR A 47 1.17 8.64 10.71
C THR A 47 1.37 9.72 9.64
N ALA A 48 0.27 10.20 9.06
CA ALA A 48 0.25 11.29 8.08
C ALA A 48 0.01 12.63 8.77
N PHE A 49 0.85 13.62 8.47
CA PHE A 49 0.74 14.99 8.96
C PHE A 49 0.36 15.91 7.82
N LEU A 50 -0.79 16.57 7.92
CA LEU A 50 -1.28 17.50 6.89
C LEU A 50 -0.81 18.92 7.19
N LEU A 51 -0.08 19.48 6.23
CA LEU A 51 0.46 20.84 6.22
C LEU A 51 -0.12 21.63 5.04
N LYS A 52 -0.05 22.96 5.14
CA LYS A 52 -0.30 23.86 4.03
C LYS A 52 0.77 23.71 2.94
N SER A 53 0.39 24.01 1.72
CA SER A 53 1.27 24.04 0.56
C SER A 53 0.95 25.26 -0.30
N GLU A 54 2.00 25.89 -0.81
CA GLU A 54 1.87 26.98 -1.80
C GLU A 54 1.83 26.44 -3.25
N GLU A 55 2.20 25.17 -3.46
CA GLU A 55 2.37 24.55 -4.79
C GLU A 55 1.32 23.48 -5.12
N SER A 56 0.50 23.11 -4.13
CA SER A 56 -0.49 22.03 -4.21
C SER A 56 -1.64 22.25 -3.23
N ASP A 57 -2.68 21.42 -3.27
CA ASP A 57 -3.85 21.56 -2.39
C ASP A 57 -3.56 21.18 -0.94
N VAL A 58 -2.53 20.36 -0.71
CA VAL A 58 -2.07 19.90 0.61
C VAL A 58 -0.65 19.35 0.53
N ARG A 59 0.18 19.64 1.54
CA ARG A 59 1.44 18.93 1.74
C ARG A 59 1.23 17.86 2.81
N ILE A 60 1.74 16.66 2.56
CA ILE A 60 1.65 15.55 3.53
C ILE A 60 3.06 15.02 3.81
N ARG A 61 3.38 14.85 5.09
CA ARG A 61 4.56 14.13 5.57
C ARG A 61 4.13 12.85 6.25
N TYR A 62 4.91 11.78 6.10
CA TYR A 62 4.59 10.45 6.59
C TYR A 62 5.70 9.97 7.50
N PHE A 63 5.36 9.57 8.71
CA PHE A 63 6.32 9.08 9.68
C PHE A 63 5.92 7.69 10.15
N THR A 64 6.85 6.75 10.09
CA THR A 64 6.78 5.54 10.91
C THR A 64 7.12 5.90 12.36
N PRO A 65 7.02 4.95 13.31
CA PRO A 65 7.46 5.19 14.69
C PRO A 65 8.95 5.56 14.83
N THR A 66 9.76 5.34 13.79
CA THR A 66 11.23 5.50 13.86
C THR A 66 11.82 6.44 12.83
N VAL A 67 11.16 6.67 11.68
CA VAL A 67 11.72 7.48 10.58
C VAL A 67 10.64 8.11 9.70
N GLU A 68 10.95 9.22 9.04
CA GLU A 68 10.14 9.76 7.95
C GLU A 68 10.25 8.91 6.67
N VAL A 69 9.13 8.69 5.97
CA VAL A 69 9.09 7.96 4.70
C VAL A 69 8.52 8.83 3.57
N PRO A 70 8.93 8.60 2.30
CA PRO A 70 8.60 9.53 1.22
C PRO A 70 7.11 9.65 0.91
N ILE A 71 6.40 8.51 0.92
CA ILE A 71 4.96 8.37 0.70
C ILE A 71 4.49 7.01 1.22
N CYS A 72 3.25 6.93 1.70
CA CYS A 72 2.61 5.68 2.09
C CYS A 72 1.17 5.62 1.58
N GLY A 73 0.80 4.53 0.89
CA GLY A 73 -0.52 4.38 0.24
C GLY A 73 -1.69 4.44 1.21
N HIS A 74 -1.73 3.59 2.24
CA HIS A 74 -2.85 3.54 3.18
C HIS A 74 -2.95 4.83 4.01
N ALA A 75 -1.83 5.42 4.42
CA ALA A 75 -1.80 6.69 5.13
C ALA A 75 -2.24 7.87 4.24
N THR A 76 -1.98 7.81 2.93
CA THR A 76 -2.52 8.78 1.95
C THR A 76 -4.04 8.65 1.84
N VAL A 77 -4.56 7.42 1.73
CA VAL A 77 -6.02 7.18 1.71
C VAL A 77 -6.67 7.68 2.99
N ALA A 78 -6.12 7.34 4.16
CA ALA A 78 -6.60 7.83 5.45
C ALA A 78 -6.58 9.36 5.54
N ALA A 79 -5.48 10.01 5.12
CA ALA A 79 -5.32 11.46 5.17
C ALA A 79 -6.35 12.21 4.32
N HIS A 80 -6.55 11.78 3.07
CA HIS A 80 -7.54 12.40 2.19
C HIS A 80 -8.97 12.05 2.57
N TYR A 81 -9.22 10.85 3.12
CA TYR A 81 -10.53 10.49 3.67
C TYR A 81 -10.91 11.42 4.82
N VAL A 82 -10.00 11.64 5.78
CA VAL A 82 -10.21 12.59 6.88
C VAL A 82 -10.39 14.02 6.35
N ARG A 83 -9.52 14.46 5.43
CA ARG A 83 -9.61 15.80 4.85
C ARG A 83 -10.92 16.03 4.10
N ALA A 84 -11.39 15.03 3.34
CA ALA A 84 -12.67 15.08 2.63
C ALA A 84 -13.85 15.18 3.60
N THR A 85 -13.83 14.35 4.65
CA THR A 85 -14.86 14.33 5.69
C THR A 85 -14.95 15.66 6.44
N VAL A 86 -13.82 16.20 6.89
CA VAL A 86 -13.79 17.44 7.69
C VAL A 86 -14.19 18.67 6.86
N LEU A 87 -13.81 18.71 5.59
CA LEU A 87 -14.12 19.84 4.70
C LEU A 87 -15.45 19.69 3.96
N GLY A 88 -16.12 18.55 4.07
CA GLY A 88 -17.34 18.24 3.32
C GLY A 88 -17.12 18.31 1.80
N LEU A 89 -16.00 17.74 1.32
CA LEU A 89 -15.67 17.78 -0.11
C LEU A 89 -16.69 16.97 -0.92
N GLY A 90 -16.95 17.38 -2.16
CA GLY A 90 -17.67 16.58 -3.14
C GLY A 90 -16.70 15.79 -4.04
N ASN A 91 -17.19 15.34 -5.19
CA ASN A 91 -16.35 14.74 -6.22
C ASN A 91 -15.33 15.77 -6.71
N THR A 92 -14.04 15.48 -6.55
CA THR A 92 -12.98 16.41 -6.94
C THR A 92 -11.66 15.69 -7.19
N THR A 93 -10.74 16.38 -7.86
CA THR A 93 -9.33 15.98 -7.98
C THR A 93 -8.49 17.01 -7.24
N VAL A 94 -7.57 16.53 -6.40
CA VAL A 94 -6.60 17.34 -5.69
C VAL A 94 -5.19 16.87 -6.02
N TRP A 95 -4.23 17.77 -5.82
CA TRP A 95 -2.81 17.47 -5.88
C TRP A 95 -2.23 17.55 -4.47
N GLN A 96 -1.48 16.51 -4.09
CA GLN A 96 -0.66 16.55 -2.89
C GLN A 96 0.82 16.68 -3.24
N THR A 97 1.58 17.31 -2.36
CA THR A 97 3.05 17.26 -2.40
C THR A 97 3.57 16.53 -1.16
N SER A 98 4.58 15.67 -1.37
CA SER A 98 5.29 14.92 -0.33
C SER A 98 6.77 14.85 -0.67
N LEU A 99 7.58 14.14 0.13
CA LEU A 99 8.98 13.87 -0.22
C LEU A 99 9.12 13.03 -1.51
N ALA A 100 8.12 12.23 -1.86
CA ALA A 100 8.07 11.52 -3.13
C ALA A 100 7.67 12.41 -4.33
N GLY A 101 7.49 13.72 -4.12
CA GLY A 101 7.02 14.65 -5.14
C GLY A 101 5.51 14.81 -5.17
N ARG A 102 5.00 15.25 -6.33
CA ARG A 102 3.61 15.68 -6.52
C ARG A 102 2.75 14.54 -7.06
N HIS A 103 1.64 14.24 -6.39
CA HIS A 103 0.76 13.12 -6.74
C HIS A 103 -0.69 13.59 -6.91
N ARG A 104 -1.38 13.00 -7.88
CA ARG A 104 -2.80 13.24 -8.17
C ARG A 104 -3.65 12.32 -7.30
N VAL A 105 -4.65 12.90 -6.65
CA VAL A 105 -5.61 12.17 -5.81
C VAL A 105 -7.02 12.54 -6.26
N GLU A 106 -7.84 11.55 -6.56
CA GLU A 106 -9.26 11.73 -6.81
C GLU A 106 -10.05 11.37 -5.56
N ILE A 107 -11.04 12.20 -5.25
CA ILE A 107 -11.96 12.01 -4.14
C ILE A 107 -13.33 11.84 -4.76
N HIS A 108 -13.94 10.69 -4.52
CA HIS A 108 -15.29 10.35 -4.98
C HIS A 108 -16.20 10.22 -3.77
N ALA A 109 -17.22 11.07 -3.71
CA ALA A 109 -18.25 11.01 -2.68
C ALA A 109 -19.32 9.99 -3.08
N GLU A 110 -19.55 9.00 -2.23
CA GLU A 110 -20.47 7.88 -2.46
C GLU A 110 -21.40 7.74 -1.23
N HIS A 111 -22.69 8.07 -1.35
CA HIS A 111 -23.70 7.83 -0.31
C HIS A 111 -23.29 8.25 1.12
N ASN A 112 -22.86 9.50 1.31
CA ASN A 112 -22.32 10.06 2.57
C ASN A 112 -20.99 9.43 3.05
N ASP A 113 -20.27 8.76 2.16
CA ASP A 113 -18.93 8.21 2.40
C ASP A 113 -17.97 8.66 1.28
N TYR A 114 -16.69 8.30 1.38
CA TYR A 114 -15.65 8.66 0.44
C TYR A 114 -14.84 7.46 -0.04
N ARG A 115 -14.53 7.49 -1.34
CA ARG A 115 -13.52 6.65 -1.96
C ARG A 115 -12.37 7.52 -2.43
N ILE A 116 -11.16 7.14 -2.05
CA ILE A 116 -9.93 7.88 -2.38
C ILE A 116 -9.15 7.08 -3.39
N THR A 117 -8.79 7.70 -4.51
CA THR A 117 -7.96 7.12 -5.57
C THR A 117 -6.63 7.87 -5.64
N LEU A 118 -5.53 7.14 -5.46
CA LEU A 118 -4.16 7.65 -5.60
C LEU A 118 -3.57 7.16 -6.92
N GLU A 119 -3.10 8.10 -7.74
CA GLU A 119 -2.24 7.81 -8.89
C GLU A 119 -0.81 7.55 -8.42
N GLN A 120 -0.27 6.37 -8.74
CA GLN A 120 1.08 5.98 -8.35
C GLN A 120 2.12 6.39 -9.39
N SER A 121 3.41 6.25 -9.07
CA SER A 121 4.47 6.51 -10.05
C SER A 121 4.46 5.46 -11.17
N GLN A 122 5.13 5.80 -12.28
CA GLN A 122 5.25 4.92 -13.43
C GLN A 122 5.74 3.52 -13.03
N PRO A 123 5.09 2.44 -13.49
CA PRO A 123 5.52 1.08 -13.20
C PRO A 123 6.94 0.80 -13.70
N SER A 124 7.72 0.09 -12.91
CA SER A 124 9.03 -0.43 -13.28
C SER A 124 9.23 -1.86 -12.79
N PHE A 125 10.03 -2.62 -13.54
CA PHE A 125 10.32 -4.02 -13.29
C PHE A 125 11.82 -4.26 -13.41
N GLU A 126 12.42 -4.92 -12.42
CA GLU A 126 13.81 -5.38 -12.51
C GLU A 126 13.88 -6.71 -13.26
N PRO A 127 15.06 -7.19 -13.71
CA PRO A 127 15.16 -8.53 -14.27
C PRO A 127 14.60 -9.62 -13.34
N PRO A 128 13.98 -10.70 -13.87
CA PRO A 128 13.52 -11.81 -13.05
C PRO A 128 14.63 -12.39 -12.16
N LEU A 129 14.28 -12.68 -10.91
CA LEU A 129 15.13 -13.39 -9.97
C LEU A 129 15.13 -14.87 -10.34
N VAL A 130 16.32 -15.42 -10.60
CA VAL A 130 16.53 -16.78 -11.12
C VAL A 130 17.56 -17.54 -10.28
N GLY A 131 17.70 -18.84 -10.53
CA GLY A 131 18.73 -19.68 -9.89
C GLY A 131 18.60 -19.73 -8.37
N GLU A 132 19.73 -19.58 -7.67
CA GLU A 132 19.81 -19.70 -6.21
C GLU A 132 18.92 -18.70 -5.47
N ILE A 133 18.77 -17.47 -5.99
CA ILE A 133 17.92 -16.45 -5.34
C ILE A 133 16.45 -16.82 -5.42
N ARG A 134 16.00 -17.30 -6.58
CA ARG A 134 14.64 -17.81 -6.74
C ARG A 134 14.36 -18.94 -5.76
N ALA A 135 15.26 -19.95 -5.73
CA ALA A 135 15.12 -21.09 -4.84
C ALA A 135 15.14 -20.66 -3.35
N ALA A 136 15.98 -19.69 -2.99
CA ALA A 136 16.05 -19.16 -1.63
C ALA A 136 14.76 -18.46 -1.20
N ILE A 137 14.14 -17.66 -2.08
CA ILE A 137 12.86 -17.00 -1.80
C ILE A 137 11.75 -18.03 -1.57
N ILE A 138 11.64 -19.01 -2.47
CA ILE A 138 10.63 -20.07 -2.37
C ILE A 138 10.80 -20.88 -1.08
N THR A 139 12.05 -21.29 -0.79
CA THR A 139 12.39 -22.01 0.45
C THR A 139 12.09 -21.18 1.69
N ALA A 140 12.37 -19.87 1.67
CA ALA A 140 12.09 -18.98 2.79
C ALA A 140 10.59 -18.85 3.08
N LEU A 141 9.71 -19.11 2.11
CA LEU A 141 8.26 -19.17 2.31
C LEU A 141 7.78 -20.57 2.75
N ASN A 142 8.69 -21.53 2.92
CA ASN A 142 8.40 -22.96 3.12
C ASN A 142 7.56 -23.57 1.98
N LEU A 143 7.84 -23.13 0.75
CA LEU A 143 7.20 -23.62 -0.47
C LEU A 143 8.21 -24.37 -1.35
N THR A 144 7.71 -24.91 -2.45
CA THR A 144 8.45 -25.57 -3.52
C THR A 144 8.16 -24.87 -4.86
N GLU A 145 8.91 -25.21 -5.91
CA GLU A 145 8.62 -24.69 -7.26
C GLU A 145 7.23 -25.12 -7.77
N ASP A 146 6.70 -26.24 -7.27
CA ASP A 146 5.36 -26.71 -7.62
C ASP A 146 4.25 -25.83 -7.06
N ASP A 147 4.54 -24.96 -6.09
CA ASP A 147 3.57 -24.00 -5.53
C ASP A 147 3.48 -22.71 -6.35
N ILE A 148 4.41 -22.48 -7.28
CA ILE A 148 4.48 -21.29 -8.12
C ILE A 148 3.67 -21.51 -9.41
N VAL A 149 2.99 -20.47 -9.90
CA VAL A 149 2.31 -20.57 -11.20
C VAL A 149 3.34 -20.85 -12.30
N PRO A 150 3.14 -21.89 -13.14
CA PRO A 150 4.09 -22.23 -14.19
C PRO A 150 4.35 -21.06 -15.14
N GLY A 151 5.62 -20.77 -15.39
CA GLY A 151 6.04 -19.66 -16.26
C GLY A 151 6.00 -18.27 -15.61
N ALA A 152 5.49 -18.13 -14.38
CA ALA A 152 5.50 -16.86 -13.66
C ALA A 152 6.90 -16.54 -13.09
N PRO A 153 7.50 -15.39 -13.42
CA PRO A 153 8.75 -14.99 -12.81
C PRO A 153 8.56 -14.58 -11.34
N ILE A 154 9.58 -14.79 -10.51
CA ILE A 154 9.70 -14.06 -9.25
C ILE A 154 10.51 -12.82 -9.59
N GLN A 155 9.96 -11.63 -9.36
CA GLN A 155 10.51 -10.39 -9.91
C GLN A 155 10.22 -9.19 -9.03
N VAL A 156 11.15 -8.24 -8.96
CA VAL A 156 10.90 -6.96 -8.31
C VAL A 156 10.06 -6.07 -9.23
N ALA A 157 8.94 -5.57 -8.71
CA ALA A 157 8.07 -4.59 -9.37
C ALA A 157 7.88 -3.36 -8.46
N SER A 158 7.73 -2.18 -9.04
CA SER A 158 7.57 -0.93 -8.30
C SER A 158 6.67 0.07 -9.02
N THR A 159 5.94 0.85 -8.23
CA THR A 159 5.24 2.09 -8.62
C THR A 159 5.60 3.22 -7.65
N GLY A 160 6.78 3.13 -7.03
CA GLY A 160 7.33 4.09 -6.06
C GLY A 160 8.13 3.42 -4.95
N HIS A 161 7.63 2.29 -4.40
CA HIS A 161 8.35 1.52 -3.38
C HIS A 161 8.32 0.02 -3.70
N ALA A 162 9.45 -0.50 -4.17
CA ALA A 162 9.59 -1.82 -4.79
C ALA A 162 9.18 -3.00 -3.90
N LYS A 163 8.64 -4.05 -4.51
CA LYS A 163 8.22 -5.32 -3.89
C LYS A 163 8.55 -6.50 -4.79
N VAL A 164 8.91 -7.63 -4.21
CA VAL A 164 9.08 -8.89 -4.92
C VAL A 164 7.72 -9.53 -5.15
N MET A 165 7.32 -9.68 -6.41
CA MET A 165 6.10 -10.37 -6.84
C MET A 165 6.35 -11.88 -6.85
N ILE A 166 5.49 -12.64 -6.16
CA ILE A 166 5.56 -14.12 -6.10
C ILE A 166 4.15 -14.66 -6.36
N LEU A 167 3.86 -15.03 -7.61
CA LEU A 167 2.55 -15.54 -8.00
C LEU A 167 2.42 -17.05 -7.67
N LEU A 168 1.60 -17.35 -6.67
CA LEU A 168 1.31 -18.69 -6.17
C LEU A 168 0.13 -19.31 -6.89
N LYS A 169 0.10 -20.65 -6.95
CA LYS A 169 -1.07 -21.38 -7.43
C LYS A 169 -2.25 -21.22 -6.46
N PRO A 170 -3.52 -21.29 -6.94
CA PRO A 170 -4.70 -21.08 -6.10
C PRO A 170 -4.94 -22.14 -5.01
N ASP A 171 -4.26 -23.29 -5.07
CA ASP A 171 -4.35 -24.38 -4.09
C ASP A 171 -3.35 -24.23 -2.93
N VAL A 172 -2.45 -23.24 -3.00
CA VAL A 172 -1.57 -22.90 -1.88
C VAL A 172 -2.38 -22.25 -0.75
N ASP A 173 -2.27 -22.79 0.46
CA ASP A 173 -2.85 -22.16 1.65
C ASP A 173 -2.02 -20.92 2.05
N ILE A 174 -2.34 -19.79 1.43
CA ILE A 174 -1.62 -18.53 1.63
C ILE A 174 -1.70 -18.03 3.08
N ASP A 175 -2.77 -18.34 3.80
CA ASP A 175 -2.95 -17.91 5.20
C ASP A 175 -2.05 -18.72 6.15
N ALA A 176 -1.77 -19.97 5.81
CA ALA A 176 -0.87 -20.84 6.57
C ALA A 176 0.63 -20.52 6.37
N LEU A 177 1.00 -19.63 5.44
CA LEU A 177 2.40 -19.26 5.26
C LEU A 177 3.00 -18.70 6.56
N SER A 178 4.14 -19.27 6.95
CA SER A 178 4.94 -18.83 8.10
C SER A 178 6.39 -18.69 7.67
N PRO A 179 6.77 -17.59 7.00
CA PRO A 179 8.09 -17.47 6.37
C PRO A 179 9.25 -17.47 7.37
N ASN A 180 10.41 -17.92 6.92
CA ASN A 180 11.68 -17.71 7.61
C ASN A 180 12.11 -16.24 7.50
N LEU A 181 11.75 -15.43 8.50
CA LEU A 181 11.98 -13.99 8.52
C LEU A 181 13.46 -13.61 8.45
N VAL A 182 14.35 -14.43 9.03
CA VAL A 182 15.81 -14.21 8.98
C VAL A 182 16.32 -14.40 7.56
N ALA A 183 15.86 -15.45 6.87
CA ALA A 183 16.21 -15.69 5.47
C ALA A 183 15.70 -14.57 4.55
N LEU A 184 14.43 -14.14 4.71
CA LEU A 184 13.88 -13.03 3.94
C LEU A 184 14.68 -11.73 4.17
N THR A 185 15.09 -11.45 5.41
CA THR A 185 15.92 -10.28 5.72
C THR A 185 17.28 -10.34 5.02
N ALA A 186 17.94 -11.50 5.01
CA ALA A 186 19.21 -11.68 4.31
C ALA A 186 19.06 -11.52 2.79
N ILE A 187 18.00 -12.10 2.21
CA ILE A 187 17.69 -11.95 0.77
C ILE A 187 17.44 -10.49 0.43
N SER A 188 16.70 -9.74 1.26
CA SER A 188 16.45 -8.31 1.06
C SER A 188 17.74 -7.50 0.92
N GLN A 189 18.74 -7.77 1.75
CA GLN A 189 20.04 -7.10 1.68
C GLN A 189 20.78 -7.42 0.37
N GLN A 190 20.61 -8.64 -0.16
CA GLN A 190 21.25 -9.08 -1.38
C GLN A 190 20.60 -8.49 -2.65
N ILE A 191 19.26 -8.40 -2.68
CA ILE A 191 18.52 -7.97 -3.87
C ILE A 191 18.11 -6.49 -3.83
N GLY A 192 18.32 -5.79 -2.71
CA GLY A 192 17.94 -4.38 -2.57
C GLY A 192 16.44 -4.12 -2.48
N CYS A 193 15.64 -5.15 -2.17
CA CYS A 193 14.18 -5.04 -2.03
C CYS A 193 13.72 -5.60 -0.68
N ASN A 194 13.03 -4.77 0.10
CA ASN A 194 12.70 -5.05 1.50
C ASN A 194 11.35 -5.75 1.71
N GLY A 195 10.62 -6.06 0.64
CA GLY A 195 9.26 -6.59 0.75
C GLY A 195 8.96 -7.72 -0.22
N PHE A 196 8.38 -8.80 0.30
CA PHE A 196 7.98 -9.98 -0.45
C PHE A 196 6.46 -10.08 -0.45
N PHE A 197 5.87 -10.15 -1.64
CA PHE A 197 4.43 -10.18 -1.84
C PHE A 197 4.03 -11.48 -2.53
N PRO A 198 3.89 -12.60 -1.79
CA PRO A 198 3.15 -13.75 -2.27
C PRO A 198 1.68 -13.40 -2.47
N PHE A 199 1.14 -13.78 -3.62
CA PHE A 199 -0.28 -13.61 -3.93
C PHE A 199 -0.78 -14.69 -4.87
N GLN A 200 -2.08 -14.90 -4.87
CA GLN A 200 -2.79 -15.83 -5.73
C GLN A 200 -3.95 -15.13 -6.44
N ILE A 201 -4.34 -15.63 -7.60
CA ILE A 201 -5.51 -15.15 -8.36
C ILE A 201 -6.71 -16.04 -8.03
N ARG A 202 -7.85 -15.43 -7.67
CA ARG A 202 -9.09 -16.18 -7.43
C ARG A 202 -9.59 -16.79 -8.75
N PRO A 203 -9.89 -18.10 -8.81
CA PRO A 203 -10.30 -18.76 -10.05
C PRO A 203 -11.49 -18.06 -10.74
N GLY A 204 -11.31 -17.71 -12.00
CA GLY A 204 -12.35 -17.09 -12.84
C GLY A 204 -12.67 -15.63 -12.52
N LYS A 205 -11.85 -14.94 -11.72
CA LYS A 205 -12.09 -13.56 -11.29
C LYS A 205 -10.84 -12.70 -11.43
N ASN A 206 -11.05 -11.39 -11.62
CA ASN A 206 -10.00 -10.39 -11.47
C ASN A 206 -9.89 -9.95 -10.00
N GLU A 207 -9.69 -10.93 -9.12
CA GLU A 207 -9.51 -10.71 -7.69
C GLU A 207 -8.26 -11.48 -7.25
N THR A 208 -7.49 -10.92 -6.32
CA THR A 208 -6.30 -11.58 -5.75
C THR A 208 -6.37 -11.65 -4.24
N ASP A 209 -5.69 -12.64 -3.66
CA ASP A 209 -5.41 -12.69 -2.23
C ASP A 209 -3.88 -12.64 -2.05
N GLY A 210 -3.38 -11.69 -1.27
CA GLY A 210 -1.96 -11.50 -1.05
C GLY A 210 -1.60 -11.38 0.43
N ARG A 211 -0.30 -11.49 0.71
CA ARG A 211 0.32 -11.17 2.01
C ARG A 211 1.61 -10.42 1.76
N MET A 212 1.96 -9.49 2.65
CA MET A 212 3.14 -8.63 2.47
C MET A 212 4.09 -8.77 3.65
N PHE A 213 5.23 -9.41 3.42
CA PHE A 213 6.27 -9.61 4.44
C PHE A 213 7.42 -8.64 4.22
N SER A 214 7.85 -7.92 5.27
CA SER A 214 8.99 -6.98 5.18
C SER A 214 9.87 -6.93 6.43
N PRO A 215 10.34 -8.10 6.92
CA PRO A 215 11.06 -8.18 8.19
C PRO A 215 12.34 -7.31 8.22
N ALA A 216 12.95 -7.04 7.06
CA ALA A 216 14.14 -6.20 6.93
C ALA A 216 13.97 -4.76 7.45
N ILE A 217 12.74 -4.24 7.53
CA ILE A 217 12.43 -2.88 8.01
C ILE A 217 11.68 -2.88 9.35
N GLY A 218 11.63 -4.03 10.05
CA GLY A 218 10.97 -4.16 11.34
C GLY A 218 9.45 -4.36 11.27
N ILE A 219 8.87 -4.45 10.07
CA ILE A 219 7.47 -4.80 9.86
C ILE A 219 7.40 -6.26 9.42
N VAL A 220 7.04 -7.15 10.33
CA VAL A 220 6.95 -8.60 10.01
C VAL A 220 5.99 -8.83 8.85
N GLU A 221 4.76 -8.34 8.98
CA GLU A 221 3.73 -8.41 7.96
C GLU A 221 2.88 -7.14 7.99
N ASP A 222 2.68 -6.52 6.82
CA ASP A 222 1.82 -5.34 6.66
C ASP A 222 0.39 -5.78 6.30
N PRO A 223 -0.68 -5.27 6.96
CA PRO A 223 -2.04 -5.74 6.74
C PRO A 223 -2.55 -5.55 5.31
N VAL A 224 -2.41 -4.34 4.77
CA VAL A 224 -2.89 -3.99 3.41
C VAL A 224 -1.94 -2.97 2.78
N THR A 225 -1.28 -3.38 1.69
CA THR A 225 -0.15 -2.63 1.12
C THR A 225 -0.45 -2.14 -0.29
N GLY A 226 -0.80 -0.86 -0.44
CA GLY A 226 -1.02 -0.24 -1.76
C GLY A 226 0.22 -0.30 -2.68
N ASN A 227 1.42 -0.16 -2.09
CA ASN A 227 2.70 -0.28 -2.80
C ASN A 227 3.07 -1.73 -3.18
N ALA A 228 2.23 -2.73 -2.87
CA ALA A 228 2.36 -4.10 -3.36
C ALA A 228 1.26 -4.43 -4.37
N ASN A 229 0.01 -4.12 -4.04
CA ASN A 229 -1.14 -4.36 -4.91
C ASN A 229 -1.07 -3.55 -6.22
N GLY A 230 -0.63 -2.30 -6.17
CA GLY A 230 -0.46 -1.48 -7.38
C GLY A 230 0.56 -2.07 -8.38
N PRO A 231 1.82 -2.30 -7.97
CA PRO A 231 2.81 -2.96 -8.82
C PRO A 231 2.39 -4.37 -9.26
N MET A 232 1.68 -5.13 -8.42
CA MET A 232 1.10 -6.43 -8.79
C MET A 232 0.17 -6.30 -9.99
N GLY A 233 -0.74 -5.31 -10.01
CA GLY A 233 -1.61 -5.08 -11.16
C GLY A 233 -0.82 -4.80 -12.44
N ALA A 234 0.17 -3.90 -12.37
CA ALA A 234 1.03 -3.60 -13.52
C ALA A 234 1.82 -4.83 -13.99
N TRP A 235 2.33 -5.62 -13.05
CA TRP A 235 3.09 -6.83 -13.31
C TRP A 235 2.24 -7.91 -13.99
N LEU A 236 0.97 -8.06 -13.61
CA LEU A 236 0.04 -8.98 -14.26
C LEU A 236 -0.23 -8.60 -15.73
N VAL A 237 -0.34 -7.29 -16.04
CA VAL A 237 -0.43 -6.81 -17.43
C VAL A 237 0.86 -7.08 -18.17
N HIS A 238 2.01 -6.71 -17.59
CA HIS A 238 3.33 -6.82 -18.22
C HIS A 238 3.64 -8.24 -18.70
N HIS A 239 3.25 -9.26 -17.93
CA HIS A 239 3.47 -10.68 -18.26
C HIS A 239 2.28 -11.36 -18.94
N GLY A 240 1.18 -10.66 -19.20
CA GLY A 240 -0.03 -11.24 -19.78
C GLY A 240 -0.66 -12.35 -18.91
N LEU A 241 -0.55 -12.22 -17.58
CA LEU A 241 -1.00 -13.23 -16.61
C LEU A 241 -2.45 -13.05 -16.16
N MET A 242 -3.12 -11.99 -16.61
CA MET A 242 -4.54 -11.75 -16.38
C MET A 242 -5.19 -11.19 -17.64
N ALA A 243 -6.36 -11.71 -17.99
CA ALA A 243 -7.10 -11.28 -19.17
C ALA A 243 -7.61 -9.84 -19.01
N HIS A 244 -7.52 -9.07 -20.09
CA HIS A 244 -7.96 -7.68 -20.14
C HIS A 244 -8.44 -7.31 -21.56
N ASP A 245 -9.14 -6.19 -21.69
CA ASP A 245 -9.67 -5.68 -22.96
C ASP A 245 -8.64 -4.94 -23.84
N GLY A 246 -7.40 -4.80 -23.34
CA GLY A 246 -6.29 -4.14 -24.01
C GLY A 246 -6.19 -2.63 -23.72
N LYS A 247 -7.11 -2.09 -22.92
CA LYS A 247 -7.15 -0.68 -22.50
C LYS A 247 -7.04 -0.52 -21.00
N THR A 248 -7.71 -1.39 -20.24
CA THR A 248 -7.72 -1.33 -18.79
C THR A 248 -7.77 -2.72 -18.16
N LEU A 249 -7.07 -2.87 -17.04
CA LEU A 249 -7.25 -4.00 -16.14
C LEU A 249 -7.67 -3.47 -14.76
N GLN A 250 -8.79 -3.98 -14.25
CA GLN A 250 -9.29 -3.70 -12.90
C GLN A 250 -9.18 -4.95 -12.05
N ILE A 251 -8.59 -4.82 -10.86
CA ILE A 251 -8.35 -5.92 -9.93
C ILE A 251 -8.79 -5.50 -8.54
N GLN A 252 -9.47 -6.39 -7.81
CA GLN A 252 -9.64 -6.23 -6.36
C GLN A 252 -8.59 -7.06 -5.64
N GLY A 253 -7.61 -6.38 -5.05
CA GLY A 253 -6.56 -7.00 -4.25
C GLY A 253 -6.98 -7.12 -2.79
N HIS A 254 -7.14 -8.34 -2.30
CA HIS A 254 -7.47 -8.64 -0.91
C HIS A 254 -6.21 -8.98 -0.12
N GLN A 255 -6.07 -8.44 1.09
CA GLN A 255 -4.90 -8.68 1.95
C GLN A 255 -5.31 -8.66 3.43
N GLY A 256 -4.49 -9.26 4.29
CA GLY A 256 -4.61 -9.11 5.75
C GLY A 256 -5.53 -10.12 6.44
N ARG A 257 -6.06 -11.12 5.71
CA ARG A 257 -6.95 -12.16 6.27
C ARG A 257 -6.32 -12.94 7.42
N ALA A 258 -5.10 -13.45 7.23
CA ALA A 258 -4.35 -14.17 8.26
C ALA A 258 -4.09 -13.34 9.53
N LEU A 259 -4.07 -12.00 9.40
CA LEU A 259 -3.87 -11.06 10.50
C LEU A 259 -5.19 -10.66 11.19
N GLY A 260 -6.35 -11.12 10.70
CA GLY A 260 -7.66 -10.62 11.15
C GLY A 260 -7.86 -9.13 10.81
N LYS A 261 -7.15 -8.64 9.79
CA LYS A 261 -7.08 -7.24 9.36
C LYS A 261 -7.41 -7.11 7.87
N GLU A 262 -8.44 -7.83 7.44
CA GLU A 262 -8.88 -7.87 6.04
C GLU A 262 -9.12 -6.46 5.49
N GLY A 263 -8.58 -6.20 4.30
CA GLY A 263 -8.93 -5.03 3.51
C GLY A 263 -8.73 -5.28 2.02
N THR A 264 -9.24 -4.34 1.24
CA THR A 264 -9.30 -4.43 -0.21
C THR A 264 -8.74 -3.17 -0.85
N VAL A 265 -7.85 -3.36 -1.83
CA VAL A 265 -7.32 -2.31 -2.69
C VAL A 265 -7.89 -2.53 -4.09
N ASP A 266 -8.66 -1.56 -4.59
CA ASP A 266 -9.10 -1.58 -5.99
C ASP A 266 -7.97 -1.01 -6.85
N VAL A 267 -7.35 -1.86 -7.66
CA VAL A 267 -6.24 -1.50 -8.55
C VAL A 267 -6.78 -1.31 -9.96
N THR A 268 -6.48 -0.18 -10.59
CA THR A 268 -6.74 0.03 -12.01
C THR A 268 -5.44 0.30 -12.73
N VAL A 269 -5.21 -0.46 -13.80
CA VAL A 269 -4.04 -0.30 -14.68
C VAL A 269 -4.54 0.14 -16.04
N THR A 270 -4.08 1.29 -16.53
CA THR A 270 -4.30 1.68 -17.93
C THR A 270 -3.24 1.00 -18.79
N ILE A 271 -3.65 0.52 -19.95
CA ILE A 271 -2.84 -0.33 -20.82
C ILE A 271 -2.65 0.37 -22.16
N ARG A 272 -1.39 0.38 -22.63
CA ARG A 272 -1.02 0.83 -23.98
C ARG A 272 -0.05 -0.18 -24.57
N ASP A 273 -0.33 -0.62 -25.79
CA ASP A 273 0.51 -1.61 -26.50
C ASP A 273 0.77 -2.89 -25.68
N ASN A 274 -0.26 -3.37 -24.96
CA ASN A 274 -0.20 -4.49 -24.01
C ASN A 274 0.85 -4.31 -22.89
N GLN A 275 1.16 -3.07 -22.52
CA GLN A 275 2.04 -2.72 -21.41
C GLN A 275 1.32 -1.80 -20.42
N PRO A 276 1.64 -1.90 -19.12
CA PRO A 276 1.05 -1.02 -18.11
C PRO A 276 1.58 0.41 -18.29
N GLU A 277 0.68 1.36 -18.55
CA GLU A 277 1.03 2.78 -18.71
C GLU A 277 0.93 3.54 -17.38
N ASN A 278 -0.18 3.37 -16.65
CA ASN A 278 -0.42 4.05 -15.38
C ASN A 278 -1.12 3.10 -14.40
N VAL A 279 -0.92 3.35 -13.10
CA VAL A 279 -1.53 2.59 -12.02
C VAL A 279 -2.20 3.54 -11.05
N THR A 280 -3.48 3.28 -10.78
CA THR A 280 -4.18 3.89 -9.66
C THR A 280 -4.57 2.82 -8.65
N ILE A 281 -4.50 3.19 -7.38
CA ILE A 281 -5.02 2.39 -6.28
C ILE A 281 -6.15 3.17 -5.61
N SER A 282 -7.23 2.48 -5.27
CA SER A 282 -8.39 3.10 -4.63
C SER A 282 -8.83 2.32 -3.40
N GLY A 283 -9.39 3.05 -2.45
CA GLY A 283 -9.93 2.45 -1.23
C GLY A 283 -10.85 3.39 -0.47
N GLN A 284 -11.72 2.78 0.33
CA GLN A 284 -12.44 3.47 1.40
C GLN A 284 -11.63 3.43 2.70
N ALA A 285 -12.10 4.14 3.72
CA ALA A 285 -11.56 4.08 5.07
C ALA A 285 -12.69 4.26 6.09
N VAL A 286 -12.39 4.02 7.36
CA VAL A 286 -13.31 4.30 8.47
C VAL A 286 -12.56 5.01 9.60
N ILE A 287 -13.12 6.13 10.06
CA ILE A 287 -12.59 6.86 11.23
C ILE A 287 -13.13 6.18 12.50
N LEU A 288 -12.23 5.70 13.36
CA LEU A 288 -12.62 5.09 14.64
C LEU A 288 -12.91 6.14 15.70
N PHE A 289 -12.02 7.12 15.81
CA PHE A 289 -12.17 8.27 16.69
C PHE A 289 -11.32 9.44 16.21
N HIS A 290 -11.64 10.61 16.72
CA HIS A 290 -10.81 11.80 16.57
C HIS A 290 -10.85 12.65 17.83
N ALA A 291 -9.82 13.45 18.06
CA ALA A 291 -9.72 14.33 19.21
C ALA A 291 -8.85 15.56 18.92
N GLU A 292 -9.11 16.65 19.64
CA GLU A 292 -8.10 17.70 19.81
C GLU A 292 -7.02 17.22 20.78
N TRP A 293 -5.76 17.60 20.53
CA TRP A 293 -4.70 17.32 21.49
C TRP A 293 -4.95 18.06 22.81
N ALA A 294 -4.92 17.32 23.92
CA ALA A 294 -5.08 17.88 25.27
C ALA A 294 -3.83 18.61 25.77
N ILE A 295 -2.71 18.48 25.06
CA ILE A 295 -1.40 19.09 25.37
C ILE A 295 -1.06 20.21 24.40
N THR A 296 -0.15 21.07 24.82
CA THR A 296 0.52 22.03 23.92
C THR A 296 1.88 21.43 23.54
N PHE A 297 2.27 21.62 22.28
CA PHE A 297 3.52 21.09 21.72
C PHE A 297 4.68 22.07 21.87
#